data_AF-A0A0A3Z6E8-F1
#
_entry.id   AF-A0A0A3Z6E8-F1
#
_cell.length_a   1.000
_cell.length_b   1.000
_cell.length_c   1.000
_cell.angle_alpha   90.00
_cell.angle_beta   90.00
_cell.angle_gamma   90.00
#
_symmetry.space_group_name_H-M   'P 1'
#
loop_
_entity.id
_entity.type
_entity.pdbx_description
1 polymer ?
#
loop_
_entity_poly.entity_id
_entity_poly.type
_entity_poly.pdbx_seq_one_letter_code
_entity_poly.pdbx_strand_id
1 'polypeptide(L)'
;MLMSVQNETRAAGETTVLDRPATCGVYASLFEKINLNPVNVLSDLNVWQDSQTMSDATADERVTAAMQVFLTRLKISGEKVEKLDKNLLDHHIAELDRQISRQLDAVMHHDEFQKVESTWRGLKSLIDKTDFRQNVNIELLDLSKDDLRQDFEDAPEIIQSGLYQHTYTAEYDSPG
;
A
#
# COMPACT_ATOMS: atom_id res chain seq x y z
N MET A 1 67.39 -30.78 -43.07
CA MET A 1 65.94 -30.82 -43.33
C MET A 1 65.29 -29.93 -42.28
N LEU A 2 65.17 -28.61 -42.45
CA LEU A 2 64.24 -27.82 -43.28
C LEU A 2 62.74 -28.07 -42.99
N MET A 3 62.09 -26.98 -42.51
CA MET A 3 60.66 -26.62 -42.51
C MET A 3 59.80 -27.25 -41.38
N SER A 4 58.93 -26.57 -40.63
CA SER A 4 58.33 -25.23 -40.70
C SER A 4 57.81 -24.81 -39.30
N VAL A 5 57.78 -23.50 -39.05
CA VAL A 5 57.16 -22.82 -37.90
C VAL A 5 55.76 -22.35 -38.31
N GLN A 6 54.75 -22.50 -37.44
CA GLN A 6 53.54 -21.67 -37.48
C GLN A 6 52.98 -21.43 -36.07
N ASN A 7 52.72 -20.16 -35.81
CA ASN A 7 52.28 -19.51 -34.59
C ASN A 7 50.77 -19.19 -34.69
N GLU A 8 50.10 -19.05 -33.54
CA GLU A 8 48.75 -18.47 -33.30
C GLU A 8 47.55 -19.21 -33.92
N THR A 9 46.42 -19.44 -33.23
CA THR A 9 45.45 -18.40 -32.86
C THR A 9 44.37 -19.00 -31.93
N ARG A 10 43.86 -18.21 -30.98
CA ARG A 10 42.65 -18.48 -30.18
C ARG A 10 41.46 -18.89 -31.08
N ALA A 11 40.83 -20.03 -30.80
CA ALA A 11 39.54 -20.38 -31.36
C ALA A 11 38.43 -20.08 -30.34
N ALA A 12 37.51 -19.22 -30.77
CA ALA A 12 36.28 -18.86 -30.10
C ALA A 12 35.23 -19.97 -30.25
N GLY A 13 34.30 -20.02 -29.28
CA GLY A 13 32.91 -20.41 -29.52
C GLY A 13 32.61 -21.91 -29.54
N GLU A 14 32.07 -22.40 -28.43
CA GLU A 14 30.92 -23.33 -28.48
C GLU A 14 30.20 -23.27 -27.13
N THR A 15 29.35 -22.25 -26.95
CA THR A 15 28.16 -22.44 -26.10
C THR A 15 27.31 -23.48 -26.81
N THR A 16 27.52 -24.75 -26.45
CA THR A 16 26.65 -25.85 -26.85
C THR A 16 25.25 -25.54 -26.32
N VAL A 17 24.42 -24.98 -27.20
CA VAL A 17 22.97 -24.91 -27.01
C VAL A 17 22.50 -26.35 -27.03
N LEU A 18 22.32 -26.93 -25.83
CA LEU A 18 21.68 -28.23 -25.70
C LEU A 18 20.27 -28.09 -26.26
N ASP A 19 20.04 -28.79 -27.36
CA ASP A 19 18.76 -28.91 -28.03
C ASP A 19 17.76 -29.49 -27.02
N ARG A 20 16.92 -28.62 -26.45
CA ARG A 20 16.01 -28.95 -25.35
C ARG A 20 14.68 -29.37 -25.99
N PRO A 21 14.09 -30.52 -25.61
CA PRO A 21 12.84 -30.98 -26.20
C PRO A 21 11.77 -29.89 -26.07
N ALA A 22 11.09 -29.62 -27.19
CA ALA A 22 10.24 -28.45 -27.45
C ALA A 22 8.94 -28.35 -26.61
N THR A 23 8.84 -29.01 -25.46
CA THR A 23 7.65 -29.04 -24.61
C THR A 23 7.83 -28.50 -23.20
N CYS A 24 9.03 -28.07 -22.80
CA CYS A 24 9.24 -27.40 -21.52
C CYS A 24 9.88 -26.02 -21.75
N GLY A 25 9.03 -25.01 -21.95
CA GLY A 25 9.46 -23.63 -22.17
C GLY A 25 10.36 -23.12 -21.04
N VAL A 26 11.16 -22.09 -21.33
CA VAL A 26 12.07 -21.45 -20.34
C VAL A 26 11.32 -21.13 -19.03
N TYR A 27 10.07 -20.71 -19.13
CA TYR A 27 9.16 -20.50 -18.00
C TYR A 27 8.98 -21.74 -17.10
N ALA A 28 8.59 -22.89 -17.66
CA ALA A 28 8.39 -24.12 -16.91
C ALA A 28 9.69 -24.64 -16.27
N SER A 29 10.83 -24.50 -16.97
CA SER A 29 12.14 -24.86 -16.42
C SER A 29 12.61 -23.95 -15.28
N LEU A 30 12.17 -22.69 -15.24
CA LEU A 30 12.51 -21.77 -14.15
C LEU A 30 11.66 -22.08 -12.91
N PHE A 31 10.37 -22.38 -13.09
CA PHE A 31 9.45 -22.80 -12.03
C PHE A 31 9.91 -24.11 -11.36
N GLU A 32 10.32 -25.10 -12.16
CA GLU A 32 10.89 -26.35 -11.64
C GLU A 32 12.14 -26.13 -10.78
N LYS A 33 13.02 -25.19 -11.18
CA LYS A 33 14.23 -24.84 -10.41
C LYS A 33 13.94 -24.19 -9.05
N ILE A 34 12.76 -23.60 -8.89
CA ILE A 34 12.32 -22.95 -7.65
C ILE A 34 11.26 -23.78 -6.90
N ASN A 35 11.06 -25.05 -7.29
CA ASN A 35 10.06 -25.98 -6.73
C ASN A 35 8.61 -25.47 -6.79
N LEU A 36 8.25 -24.78 -7.87
CA LEU A 36 6.90 -24.27 -8.12
C LEU A 36 6.30 -24.93 -9.37
N ASN A 37 4.96 -24.99 -9.46
CA ASN A 37 4.27 -25.50 -10.64
C ASN A 37 3.91 -24.35 -11.60
N PRO A 38 4.17 -24.49 -12.91
CA PRO A 38 3.82 -23.46 -13.87
C PRO A 38 2.28 -23.34 -14.00
N VAL A 39 1.76 -22.15 -13.69
CA VAL A 39 0.34 -21.84 -13.87
C VAL A 39 0.06 -21.49 -15.34
N ASN A 40 -0.95 -22.13 -15.93
CA ASN A 40 -1.29 -22.00 -17.36
C ASN A 40 -2.38 -20.97 -17.67
N VAL A 41 -3.13 -20.50 -16.66
CA VAL A 41 -4.26 -19.57 -16.83
C VAL A 41 -3.97 -18.31 -16.02
N LEU A 42 -4.03 -17.17 -16.71
CA LEU A 42 -3.80 -15.86 -16.14
C LEU A 42 -5.12 -15.32 -15.59
N SER A 43 -5.17 -15.08 -14.27
CA SER A 43 -6.24 -14.31 -13.65
C SER A 43 -6.07 -12.81 -13.96
N ASP A 44 -7.17 -12.11 -14.24
CA ASP A 44 -7.15 -10.65 -14.38
C ASP A 44 -6.52 -9.98 -13.16
N LEU A 45 -5.76 -8.90 -13.38
CA LEU A 45 -5.11 -8.13 -12.32
C LEU A 45 -6.09 -7.62 -11.25
N ASN A 46 -7.35 -7.43 -11.62
CA ASN A 46 -8.42 -7.02 -10.72
C ASN A 46 -8.76 -8.09 -9.66
N VAL A 47 -8.47 -9.37 -9.91
CA VAL A 47 -8.67 -10.47 -8.96
C VAL A 47 -7.79 -10.29 -7.71
N TRP A 48 -6.66 -9.58 -7.84
CA TRP A 48 -5.70 -9.35 -6.77
C TRP A 48 -5.98 -8.07 -5.96
N GLN A 49 -7.08 -7.36 -6.23
CA GLN A 49 -7.51 -6.24 -5.40
C GLN A 49 -8.27 -6.70 -4.15
N ASP A 50 -8.83 -7.92 -4.19
CA ASP A 50 -9.53 -8.49 -3.05
C ASP A 50 -8.55 -9.12 -2.05
N SER A 51 -8.76 -8.84 -0.76
CA SER A 51 -7.88 -9.31 0.31
C SER A 51 -8.06 -10.80 0.58
N GLN A 52 -9.25 -11.34 0.31
CA GLN A 52 -9.56 -12.76 0.53
C GLN A 52 -8.91 -13.63 -0.54
N THR A 53 -9.03 -13.24 -1.82
CA THR A 53 -8.35 -13.93 -2.93
C THR A 53 -6.83 -13.92 -2.82
N MET A 54 -6.23 -12.83 -2.31
CA MET A 54 -4.78 -12.75 -2.04
C MET A 54 -4.32 -13.74 -0.95
N SER A 55 -5.19 -14.03 0.02
CA SER A 55 -4.90 -14.97 1.11
C SER A 55 -5.01 -16.43 0.66
N ASP A 56 -5.98 -16.72 -0.20
CA ASP A 56 -6.28 -18.08 -0.64
C ASP A 56 -5.41 -18.53 -1.85
N ALA A 57 -4.72 -17.58 -2.51
CA ALA A 57 -3.86 -17.86 -3.65
C ALA A 57 -2.58 -18.62 -3.27
N THR A 58 -2.23 -19.60 -4.12
CA THR A 58 -1.00 -20.38 -3.97
C THR A 58 0.25 -19.55 -4.31
N ALA A 59 1.42 -19.99 -3.83
CA ALA A 59 2.70 -19.34 -4.15
C ALA A 59 2.96 -19.30 -5.67
N ASP A 60 2.58 -20.36 -6.38
CA ASP A 60 2.70 -20.52 -7.83
C ASP A 60 1.94 -19.41 -8.58
N GLU A 61 0.70 -19.15 -8.18
CA GLU A 61 -0.18 -18.12 -8.76
C GLU A 61 0.33 -16.72 -8.49
N ARG A 62 0.78 -16.45 -7.24
CA ARG A 62 1.31 -15.14 -6.84
C ARG A 62 2.58 -14.78 -7.59
N VAL A 63 3.49 -15.74 -7.76
CA VAL A 63 4.76 -15.52 -8.49
C VAL A 63 4.51 -15.30 -9.98
N THR A 64 3.59 -16.08 -10.57
CA THR A 64 3.18 -15.92 -11.97
C THR A 64 2.62 -14.52 -12.24
N ALA A 65 1.69 -14.06 -11.39
CA ALA A 65 1.09 -12.74 -11.50
C ALA A 65 2.12 -11.62 -11.29
N ALA A 66 3.00 -11.75 -10.28
CA ALA A 66 4.05 -10.77 -10.02
C ALA A 66 5.03 -10.64 -11.20
N MET A 67 5.48 -11.77 -11.77
CA MET A 67 6.33 -11.76 -12.97
C MET A 67 5.64 -11.09 -14.16
N GLN A 68 4.35 -11.35 -14.37
CA GLN A 68 3.61 -10.74 -15.46
C GLN A 68 3.50 -9.22 -15.30
N VAL A 69 3.14 -8.74 -14.11
CA VAL A 69 3.07 -7.30 -13.81
C VAL A 69 4.42 -6.64 -14.04
N PHE A 70 5.48 -7.29 -13.56
CA PHE A 70 6.84 -6.79 -13.72
C PHE A 70 7.26 -6.72 -15.19
N LEU A 71 7.08 -7.78 -15.97
CA LEU A 71 7.38 -7.79 -17.41
C LEU A 71 6.55 -6.79 -18.21
N THR A 72 5.27 -6.62 -17.85
CA THR A 72 4.39 -5.62 -18.45
C THR A 72 4.91 -4.21 -18.17
N ARG A 73 5.34 -3.94 -16.93
CA ARG A 73 5.91 -2.64 -16.55
C ARG A 73 7.23 -2.37 -17.25
N LEU A 74 8.11 -3.37 -17.37
CA LEU A 74 9.33 -3.25 -18.17
C LEU A 74 9.02 -2.94 -19.65
N LYS A 75 8.03 -3.61 -20.24
CA LYS A 75 7.62 -3.36 -21.61
C LYS A 75 7.11 -1.92 -21.81
N ILE A 76 6.36 -1.38 -20.84
CA ILE A 76 5.88 0.01 -20.87
C ILE A 76 7.03 1.01 -20.71
N SER A 77 8.02 0.70 -19.86
CA SER A 77 9.19 1.56 -19.66
C SER A 77 10.09 1.69 -20.88
N GLY A 78 10.06 0.70 -21.80
CA GLY A 78 10.91 0.65 -22.98
C GLY A 78 12.41 0.43 -22.67
N GLU A 79 12.74 0.15 -21.41
CA GLU A 79 14.12 0.00 -20.94
C GLU A 79 14.68 -1.37 -21.35
N LYS A 80 15.89 -1.38 -21.93
CA LYS A 80 16.59 -2.64 -22.25
C LYS A 80 17.21 -3.19 -20.98
N VAL A 81 16.51 -4.12 -20.35
CA VAL A 81 17.03 -4.86 -19.19
C VAL A 81 17.97 -5.97 -19.67
N GLU A 82 19.28 -5.77 -19.48
CA GLU A 82 20.29 -6.79 -19.81
C GLU A 82 20.31 -7.94 -18.79
N LYS A 83 19.95 -7.66 -17.53
CA LYS A 83 19.89 -8.64 -16.45
C LYS A 83 18.83 -8.27 -15.42
N LEU A 84 18.03 -9.27 -15.03
CA LEU A 84 17.19 -9.17 -13.85
C LEU A 84 18.06 -9.36 -12.61
N ASP A 85 18.47 -8.27 -11.97
CA ASP A 85 19.20 -8.30 -10.71
C ASP A 85 18.36 -7.74 -9.55
N LYS A 86 18.81 -8.00 -8.32
CA LYS A 86 18.13 -7.51 -7.12
C LYS A 86 18.07 -5.98 -7.09
N ASN A 87 19.10 -5.30 -7.59
CA ASN A 87 19.17 -3.84 -7.57
C ASN A 87 18.09 -3.20 -8.45
N LEU A 88 17.79 -3.78 -9.63
CA LEU A 88 16.70 -3.32 -10.48
C LEU A 88 15.34 -3.46 -9.79
N LEU A 89 15.11 -4.58 -9.08
CA LEU A 89 13.89 -4.78 -8.30
C LEU A 89 13.80 -3.76 -7.16
N ASP A 90 14.86 -3.59 -6.38
CA ASP A 90 14.92 -2.63 -5.28
C ASP A 90 14.69 -1.18 -5.79
N HIS A 91 15.20 -0.85 -6.98
CA HIS A 91 14.96 0.45 -7.63
C HIS A 91 13.48 0.68 -7.95
N HIS A 92 12.82 -0.29 -8.57
CA HIS A 92 11.39 -0.17 -8.89
C HIS A 92 10.50 -0.18 -7.63
N ILE A 93 10.88 -0.92 -6.58
CA ILE A 93 10.21 -0.86 -5.28
C ILE A 93 10.32 0.55 -4.70
N ALA A 94 11.52 1.14 -4.68
CA ALA A 94 11.72 2.50 -4.18
C ALA A 94 10.95 3.55 -5.01
N GLU A 95 10.82 3.34 -6.32
CA GLU A 95 10.01 4.20 -7.19
C GLU A 95 8.52 4.11 -6.83
N LEU A 96 7.99 2.90 -6.62
CA LEU A 96 6.62 2.66 -6.17
C LEU A 96 6.37 3.28 -4.80
N ASP A 97 7.25 3.04 -3.84
CA ASP A 97 7.17 3.61 -2.49
C ASP A 97 7.12 5.13 -2.58
N ARG A 98 7.97 5.76 -3.41
CA ARG A 98 7.94 7.19 -3.63
C ARG A 98 6.62 7.68 -4.23
N GLN A 99 6.03 6.95 -5.17
CA GLN A 99 4.73 7.30 -5.75
C GLN A 99 3.61 7.22 -4.71
N ILE A 100 3.60 6.14 -3.92
CA ILE A 100 2.62 5.92 -2.84
C ILE A 100 2.78 6.99 -1.76
N SER A 101 4.02 7.25 -1.29
CA SER A 101 4.29 8.29 -0.30
C SER A 101 3.84 9.66 -0.79
N ARG A 102 4.08 10.03 -2.05
CA ARG A 102 3.58 11.31 -2.58
C ARG A 102 2.06 11.41 -2.59
N GLN A 103 1.38 10.32 -2.94
CA GLN A 103 -0.09 10.27 -2.92
C GLN A 103 -0.60 10.41 -1.48
N LEU A 104 -0.01 9.65 -0.56
CA LEU A 104 -0.36 9.67 0.85
C LEU A 104 -0.10 11.06 1.47
N ASP A 105 1.06 11.66 1.18
CA ASP A 105 1.41 12.99 1.63
C ASP A 105 0.39 14.01 1.14
N ALA A 106 -0.05 13.95 -0.12
CA ALA A 106 -1.08 14.85 -0.63
C ALA A 106 -2.41 14.71 0.10
N VAL A 107 -2.81 13.49 0.48
CA VAL A 107 -4.04 13.25 1.25
C VAL A 107 -3.89 13.72 2.70
N MET A 108 -2.77 13.39 3.34
CA MET A 108 -2.49 13.71 4.75
C MET A 108 -2.28 15.22 4.98
N HIS A 109 -1.79 15.94 3.96
CA HIS A 109 -1.61 17.39 4.01
C HIS A 109 -2.79 18.18 3.45
N HIS A 110 -3.91 17.52 3.17
CA HIS A 110 -5.13 18.22 2.76
C HIS A 110 -5.74 18.94 3.96
N ASP A 111 -6.07 20.23 3.81
CA ASP A 111 -6.55 21.09 4.92
C ASP A 111 -7.76 20.51 5.66
N GLU A 112 -8.72 19.94 4.93
CA GLU A 112 -9.90 19.31 5.53
C GLU A 112 -9.55 18.08 6.37
N PHE A 113 -8.60 17.27 5.90
CA PHE A 113 -8.14 16.09 6.63
C PHE A 113 -7.40 16.50 7.89
N GLN A 114 -6.47 17.47 7.79
CA GLN A 114 -5.72 17.98 8.94
C GLN A 114 -6.62 18.63 10.00
N LYS A 115 -7.70 19.32 9.60
CA LYS A 115 -8.68 19.89 10.54
C LYS A 115 -9.36 18.80 11.37
N VAL A 116 -9.79 17.71 10.72
CA VAL A 116 -10.43 16.58 11.41
C VAL A 116 -9.40 15.82 12.24
N GLU A 117 -8.24 15.51 11.68
CA GLU A 117 -7.16 14.79 12.36
C GLU A 117 -6.68 15.53 13.61
N SER A 118 -6.46 16.84 13.53
CA SER A 118 -6.02 17.65 14.68
C SER A 118 -7.04 17.64 15.82
N THR A 119 -8.34 17.69 15.50
CA THR A 119 -9.44 17.59 16.48
C THR A 119 -9.42 16.24 17.19
N TRP A 120 -9.35 15.14 16.44
CA TRP A 120 -9.34 13.79 17.00
C TRP A 120 -8.04 13.45 17.74
N ARG A 121 -6.89 13.90 17.25
CA ARG A 121 -5.61 13.76 17.96
C ARG A 121 -5.60 14.56 19.27
N GLY A 122 -6.21 15.75 19.27
CA GLY A 122 -6.43 16.53 20.48
C GLY A 122 -7.28 15.78 21.50
N LEU A 123 -8.43 15.24 21.08
CA LEU A 123 -9.30 14.42 21.93
C LEU A 123 -8.58 13.17 22.44
N LYS A 124 -7.84 12.47 21.59
CA LYS A 124 -7.04 11.31 21.98
C LYS A 124 -5.99 11.69 23.03
N SER A 125 -5.32 12.83 22.87
CA SER A 125 -4.38 13.32 23.88
C SER A 125 -5.06 13.65 25.21
N LEU A 126 -6.32 14.11 25.21
CA LEU A 126 -7.07 14.38 26.44
C LEU A 126 -7.39 13.07 27.16
N ILE A 127 -7.90 12.08 26.43
CA ILE A 127 -8.24 10.75 26.94
C ILE A 127 -6.99 10.08 27.51
N ASP A 128 -5.88 10.07 26.77
CA ASP A 128 -4.65 9.39 27.19
C ASP A 128 -3.99 10.01 28.44
N LYS A 129 -4.26 11.28 28.72
CA LYS A 129 -3.74 11.99 29.91
C LYS A 129 -4.70 11.94 31.11
N THR A 130 -5.91 11.40 30.93
CA THR A 130 -6.93 11.35 31.98
C THR A 130 -6.90 10.01 32.70
N ASP A 131 -6.77 10.03 34.04
CA ASP A 131 -6.92 8.82 34.85
C ASP A 131 -8.41 8.56 35.16
N PHE A 132 -9.04 7.73 34.35
CA PHE A 132 -10.45 7.34 34.52
C PHE A 132 -10.72 6.55 35.82
N ARG A 133 -9.68 6.08 36.53
CA ARG A 133 -9.84 5.42 37.83
C ARG A 133 -10.24 6.41 38.94
N GLN A 134 -10.08 7.70 38.71
CA GLN A 134 -10.46 8.77 39.64
C GLN A 134 -11.91 9.22 39.46
N ASN A 135 -12.79 8.35 38.93
CA ASN A 135 -14.20 8.65 38.69
C ASN A 135 -14.40 9.88 37.79
N VAL A 136 -13.63 9.94 36.70
CA VAL A 136 -13.73 11.00 35.68
C VAL A 136 -14.52 10.45 34.50
N ASN A 137 -15.55 11.18 34.07
CA ASN A 137 -16.29 10.91 32.83
C ASN A 137 -16.02 12.04 31.84
N ILE A 138 -15.87 11.70 30.56
CA ILE A 138 -15.72 12.66 29.47
C ILE A 138 -16.83 12.37 28.46
N GLU A 139 -17.62 13.38 28.15
CA GLU A 139 -18.66 13.32 27.14
C GLU A 139 -18.28 14.18 25.93
N LEU A 140 -18.68 13.72 24.74
CA LEU A 140 -18.37 14.38 23.49
C LEU A 140 -19.66 14.81 22.81
N LEU A 141 -19.77 16.11 22.53
CA LEU A 141 -20.83 16.68 21.71
C LEU A 141 -20.20 17.14 20.39
N ASP A 142 -20.63 16.52 19.28
CA ASP A 142 -20.22 16.95 17.94
C ASP A 142 -21.07 18.15 17.50
N LEU A 143 -20.42 19.30 17.31
CA LEU A 143 -21.09 20.54 16.97
C LEU A 143 -20.10 21.52 16.34
N SER A 144 -20.49 22.17 15.24
CA SER A 144 -19.67 23.20 14.63
C SER A 144 -19.80 24.55 15.36
N LYS A 145 -18.78 25.41 15.23
CA LYS A 145 -18.79 26.74 15.84
C LYS A 145 -19.90 27.65 15.27
N ASP A 146 -20.30 27.42 14.02
CA ASP A 146 -21.35 28.21 13.38
C ASP A 146 -22.72 27.72 13.81
N ASP A 147 -22.92 26.41 13.95
CA ASP A 147 -24.14 25.85 14.54
C ASP A 147 -24.33 26.33 15.99
N LEU A 148 -23.24 26.40 16.76
CA LEU A 148 -23.29 26.95 18.11
C LEU A 148 -23.74 28.41 18.14
N ARG A 149 -23.22 29.22 17.21
CA ARG A 149 -23.57 30.64 17.12
C ARG A 149 -25.03 30.79 16.73
N GLN A 150 -25.47 30.01 15.75
CA GLN A 150 -26.85 30.01 15.29
C GLN A 150 -27.81 29.61 16.41
N ASP A 151 -27.49 28.58 17.20
CA ASP A 151 -28.27 28.16 18.37
C ASP A 151 -28.47 29.31 19.37
N PHE A 152 -27.42 30.10 19.63
CA PHE A 152 -27.54 31.26 20.52
C PHE A 152 -28.26 32.46 19.90
N GLU A 153 -28.24 32.63 18.58
CA GLU A 153 -28.95 33.70 17.89
C GLU A 153 -30.45 33.40 17.75
N ASP A 154 -30.80 32.14 17.56
CA ASP A 154 -32.19 31.68 17.43
C ASP A 154 -32.91 31.61 18.78
N ALA A 155 -32.18 31.34 19.86
CA ALA A 155 -32.73 31.28 21.21
C ALA A 155 -33.05 32.70 21.76
N PRO A 156 -34.29 32.97 22.21
CA PRO A 156 -34.64 34.26 22.83
C PRO A 156 -33.84 34.56 24.09
N GLU A 157 -33.46 33.51 24.83
CA GLU A 157 -32.65 33.57 26.05
C GLU A 157 -31.69 32.38 26.05
N ILE A 158 -30.49 32.55 26.66
CA ILE A 158 -29.46 31.51 26.73
C ILE A 158 -29.98 30.22 27.37
N ILE A 159 -30.86 30.32 28.37
CA ILE A 159 -31.44 29.15 29.06
C ILE A 159 -32.34 28.29 28.16
N GLN A 160 -32.72 28.80 26.98
CA GLN A 160 -33.54 28.12 26.00
C GLN A 160 -32.70 27.57 24.82
N SER A 161 -31.39 27.79 24.84
CA SER A 161 -30.46 27.26 23.82
C SER A 161 -30.30 25.74 23.94
N GLY A 162 -29.99 25.07 22.82
CA GLY A 162 -29.70 23.64 22.81
C GLY A 162 -28.50 23.29 23.67
N LEU A 163 -27.44 24.12 23.67
CA LEU A 163 -26.27 23.89 24.54
C LEU A 163 -26.65 23.89 26.02
N TYR A 164 -27.54 24.80 26.46
CA TYR A 164 -27.99 24.85 27.85
C TYR A 164 -28.76 23.59 28.23
N GLN A 165 -29.60 23.07 27.34
CA GLN A 165 -30.31 21.82 27.57
C GLN A 165 -29.35 20.64 27.78
N HIS A 166 -28.30 20.53 26.96
CA HIS A 166 -27.31 19.46 27.08
C HIS A 166 -26.41 19.60 28.31
N THR A 167 -26.00 20.81 28.68
CA THR A 167 -25.01 21.01 29.74
C THR A 167 -25.61 21.22 31.12
N TYR A 168 -26.76 21.87 31.22
CA TYR A 168 -27.41 22.17 32.50
C TYR A 168 -28.58 21.23 32.76
N THR A 169 -29.54 21.16 31.86
CA THR A 169 -30.78 20.41 32.13
C THR A 169 -30.55 18.90 32.16
N ALA A 170 -29.85 18.35 31.17
CA ALA A 170 -29.59 16.91 31.07
C ALA A 170 -28.61 16.41 32.14
N GLU A 171 -27.60 17.21 32.48
CA GLU A 171 -26.54 16.78 33.40
C GLU A 171 -26.74 17.25 34.84
N TYR A 172 -26.99 18.55 35.05
CA TYR A 172 -27.00 19.14 36.39
C TYR A 172 -28.38 19.11 37.05
N ASP A 173 -29.44 19.42 36.29
CA ASP A 173 -30.81 19.55 36.81
C ASP A 173 -31.63 18.25 36.70
N SER A 174 -31.08 17.22 36.04
CA SER A 174 -31.70 15.91 35.98
C SER A 174 -31.48 15.16 37.30
N PRO A 175 -32.54 14.66 37.97
CA PRO A 175 -32.38 13.77 39.12
C PRO A 175 -31.69 12.48 38.67
N GLY A 176 -30.53 12.18 39.25
CA GLY A 176 -29.72 11.00 38.96
C GLY A 176 -30.35 9.67 39.35
#